data_AF-L8WTA8-F1
#
_entry.id   AF-L8WTA8-F1
#
_cell.length_a   1.000
_cell.length_b   1.000
_cell.length_c   1.000
_cell.angle_alpha   90.00
_cell.angle_beta   90.00
_cell.angle_gamma   90.00
#
_symmetry.space_group_name_H-M   'P 1'
#
loop_
_entity.id
_entity.type
_entity.pdbx_description
1 polymer ?
#
loop_
_entity_poly.entity_id
_entity_poly.type
_entity_poly.pdbx_seq_one_letter_code
_entity_poly.pdbx_strand_id
1 'polypeptide(L)' 'MPVRDLVWPSTTYANIIGIYRHNASADFIGIFGKEPIEELPSSIKCIAHNGARYGQIDVTARKARGIGVSNTPRSN' A
#
# COMPACT_ATOMS: atom_id res chain seq x y z
N MET A 1 -0.52 -15.57 26.39
CA MET A 1 -0.28 -14.12 26.21
C MET A 1 -1.60 -13.50 25.77
N PRO A 2 -2.32 -12.70 26.57
CA PRO A 2 -3.60 -12.14 26.14
C PRO A 2 -3.36 -10.96 25.17
N VAL A 3 -3.98 -11.05 24.00
CA VAL A 3 -4.08 -9.98 23.01
C VAL A 3 -4.99 -8.88 23.57
N ARG A 4 -4.41 -7.90 24.25
CA ARG A 4 -5.14 -6.72 24.73
C ARG A 4 -5.51 -5.83 23.54
N ASP A 5 -6.70 -5.26 23.61
CA ASP A 5 -7.33 -4.37 22.64
C ASP A 5 -6.39 -3.26 22.17
N LEU A 6 -5.67 -3.54 21.09
CA LEU A 6 -4.65 -2.67 20.56
C LEU A 6 -5.31 -1.68 19.60
N VAL A 7 -5.91 -0.63 20.18
CA VAL A 7 -6.41 0.51 19.41
C VAL A 7 -5.20 1.34 19.00
N TRP A 8 -4.83 1.23 17.74
CA TRP A 8 -3.82 2.08 17.13
C TRP A 8 -4.38 3.50 16.98
N PRO A 9 -3.67 4.55 17.45
CA PRO A 9 -4.07 5.91 17.14
C PRO A 9 -4.12 6.11 15.62
N SER A 10 -5.02 6.95 15.11
CA SER A 10 -5.14 7.23 13.68
C SER A 10 -3.83 7.75 13.04
N THR A 11 -2.93 8.27 13.88
CA THR A 11 -1.61 8.79 13.50
C THR A 11 -0.50 7.74 13.47
N THR A 12 -0.78 6.48 13.81
CA THR A 12 0.22 5.39 13.90
C THR A 12 1.11 5.30 12.65
N TYR A 13 0.54 5.54 11.48
CA TYR A 13 1.23 5.45 10.19
C TYR A 13 1.41 6.80 9.49
N ALA A 14 1.21 7.92 10.18
CA ALA A 14 1.20 9.25 9.54
C ALA A 14 2.52 9.63 8.85
N ASN A 15 3.65 9.05 9.28
CA ASN A 15 5.00 9.42 8.83
C ASN A 15 5.72 8.33 8.02
N ILE A 16 5.02 7.28 7.58
CA ILE A 16 5.65 6.24 6.78
C ILE A 16 5.96 6.76 5.37
N ILE A 17 7.12 6.39 4.84
CA ILE A 17 7.57 6.83 3.51
C ILE A 17 7.35 5.79 2.42
N GLY A 18 7.17 4.52 2.81
CA GLY A 18 7.08 3.40 1.91
C GLY A 18 6.16 2.31 2.43
N ILE A 19 5.48 1.64 1.51
CA ILE A 19 4.62 0.47 1.79
C ILE A 19 5.20 -0.73 1.05
N TYR A 20 5.33 -1.86 1.74
CA TYR A 20 5.56 -3.15 1.10
C TYR A 20 4.25 -3.96 1.07
N ARG A 21 3.96 -4.62 -0.05
CA ARG A 21 2.77 -5.48 -0.17
C ARG A 21 2.99 -6.68 -1.09
N HIS A 22 2.20 -7.73 -0.91
CA HIS A 22 2.17 -8.93 -1.75
C HIS A 22 0.78 -9.11 -2.39
N ASN A 23 0.66 -9.92 -3.46
CA ASN A 23 -0.62 -10.19 -4.13
C ASN A 23 -1.68 -10.74 -3.16
N ALA A 24 -1.31 -11.73 -2.34
CA ALA A 24 -2.20 -12.33 -1.34
C ALA A 24 -2.61 -11.35 -0.23
N SER A 25 -1.94 -10.20 -0.10
CA SER A 25 -2.37 -9.17 0.84
C SER A 25 -3.74 -8.59 0.45
N ALA A 26 -4.12 -8.63 -0.83
CA ALA A 26 -5.41 -8.12 -1.27
C ALA A 26 -6.60 -8.80 -0.59
N ASP A 27 -6.45 -10.06 -0.17
CA ASP A 27 -7.48 -10.80 0.56
C ASP A 27 -7.72 -10.26 1.99
N PHE A 28 -6.79 -9.46 2.52
CA PHE A 28 -6.84 -8.93 3.89
C PHE A 28 -7.04 -7.42 3.95
N ILE A 29 -6.40 -6.67 3.05
CA ILE A 29 -6.40 -5.19 3.05
C ILE A 29 -7.07 -4.59 1.81
N GLY A 30 -7.60 -5.42 0.91
CA GLY A 30 -8.21 -4.98 -0.33
C GLY A 30 -7.20 -4.52 -1.39
N ILE A 31 -7.74 -3.99 -2.48
CA ILE A 31 -6.99 -3.49 -3.62
C ILE A 31 -6.65 -2.02 -3.39
N PHE A 32 -5.45 -1.60 -3.80
CA PHE A 32 -5.04 -0.19 -3.76
C PHE A 32 -5.65 0.55 -4.96
N GLY A 33 -6.98 0.70 -4.93
CA GLY A 33 -7.73 1.51 -5.87
C GLY A 33 -7.56 3.02 -5.61
N LYS A 34 -8.34 3.83 -6.33
CA LYS A 34 -8.31 5.30 -6.21
C LYS A 34 -8.53 5.80 -4.78
N GLU A 35 -9.62 5.38 -4.15
CA GLU A 35 -10.01 5.84 -2.80
C GLU A 35 -8.95 5.51 -1.74
N PRO A 36 -8.47 4.25 -1.59
CA PRO A 36 -7.38 3.94 -0.66
C PRO A 36 -6.11 4.75 -0.93
N ILE A 37 -5.75 4.96 -2.20
CA ILE A 37 -4.55 5.75 -2.56
C ILE A 37 -4.71 7.22 -2.18
N GLU A 38 -5.91 7.79 -2.27
CA GLU A 38 -6.19 9.17 -1.89
C GLU A 38 -6.15 9.37 -0.38
N GLU A 39 -6.58 8.37 0.39
CA GLU A 39 -6.57 8.40 1.86
C GLU A 39 -5.19 8.15 2.49
N LEU A 40 -4.23 7.60 1.73
CA LEU A 40 -2.89 7.36 2.22
C LEU A 40 -2.22 8.65 2.74
N PRO A 41 -1.43 8.58 3.83
CA PRO A 41 -0.68 9.73 4.33
C PRO A 41 0.15 10.43 3.24
N SER A 42 0.25 11.76 3.32
CA SER A 42 1.02 12.58 2.35
C SER A 42 2.54 12.31 2.40
N SER A 43 3.02 11.65 3.45
CA SER A 43 4.42 11.25 3.63
C SER A 43 4.87 10.12 2.70
N ILE A 44 3.92 9.40 2.08
CA ILE A 44 4.21 8.23 1.25
C ILE A 44 4.82 8.63 -0.09
N LYS A 45 5.92 7.99 -0.43
CA LYS A 45 6.66 8.21 -1.68
C LYS A 45 6.71 6.96 -2.55
N CYS A 46 6.65 5.76 -1.96
CA CYS A 46 6.75 4.53 -2.74
C CYS A 46 5.89 3.38 -2.21
N ILE A 47 5.48 2.49 -3.13
CA ILE A 47 4.86 1.20 -2.83
C ILE A 47 5.68 0.11 -3.54
N ALA A 48 6.32 -0.75 -2.77
CA ALA A 48 6.99 -1.94 -3.25
C ALA A 48 5.98 -3.09 -3.34
N HIS A 49 5.61 -3.48 -4.55
CA HIS A 49 4.67 -4.57 -4.79
C HIS A 49 5.40 -5.85 -5.17
N ASN A 50 5.30 -6.88 -4.33
CA ASN A 50 5.79 -8.21 -4.64
C ASN A 50 4.73 -9.00 -5.41
N GLY A 51 4.83 -8.91 -6.74
CA GLY A 51 3.94 -9.55 -7.69
C GLY A 51 4.31 -9.15 -9.11
N ALA A 52 4.22 -10.08 -10.07
CA ALA A 52 4.56 -9.79 -11.46
C ALA A 52 3.60 -8.77 -12.10
N ARG A 53 2.33 -8.75 -11.69
CA ARG A 53 1.27 -7.92 -12.30
C ARG A 53 0.83 -6.80 -11.37
N TYR A 54 0.68 -5.60 -11.92
CA TYR A 54 0.25 -4.40 -11.21
C TYR A 54 -1.27 -4.17 -11.19
N GLY A 55 -2.09 -5.15 -11.57
CA GLY A 55 -3.54 -4.96 -11.72
C GLY A 55 -4.28 -4.55 -10.44
N GLN A 56 -3.59 -4.57 -9.29
CA GLN A 56 -4.13 -4.25 -7.98
C GLN A 56 -3.71 -2.85 -7.47
N ILE A 57 -3.16 -1.97 -8.32
CA ILE A 57 -2.79 -0.59 -7.97
C ILE A 57 -3.29 0.36 -9.05
N ASP A 58 -4.08 1.36 -8.68
CA ASP A 58 -4.51 2.42 -9.61
C ASP A 58 -3.31 3.30 -10.03
N VAL A 59 -2.91 3.17 -11.29
CA VAL A 59 -1.74 3.85 -11.86
C VAL A 59 -1.97 5.36 -11.99
N THR A 60 -3.21 5.79 -12.19
CA THR A 60 -3.56 7.19 -12.36
C THR A 60 -3.54 7.90 -11.02
N ALA A 61 -4.21 7.32 -10.01
CA ALA A 61 -4.27 7.88 -8.66
C ALA A 61 -2.88 7.99 -8.02
N ARG A 62 -2.04 6.94 -8.13
CA ARG A 62 -0.68 7.00 -7.60
C ARG A 62 0.17 8.09 -8.27
N LYS A 63 0.01 8.28 -9.58
CA LYS A 63 0.80 9.23 -10.36
C LYS A 63 0.40 10.67 -10.00
N ALA A 64 -0.90 10.91 -9.82
CA ALA A 64 -1.41 12.20 -9.35
C ALA A 64 -0.84 12.57 -7.96
N ARG A 65 -0.58 11.58 -7.10
CA ARG A 65 0.04 11.79 -5.78
C ARG A 65 1.58 11.73 -5.78
N GLY A 66 2.22 11.50 -6.92
CA GLY A 66 3.69 11.37 -7.01
C GLY A 66 4.26 10.10 -6.36
N ILE A 67 3.46 9.05 -6.21
CA ILE A 67 3.86 7.80 -5.54
C ILE A 67 4.51 6.84 -6.56
N GLY A 68 5.78 6.51 -6.33
CA GLY A 68 6.53 5.51 -7.08
C GLY A 68 6.05 4.09 -6.78
N VAL A 69 6.12 3.19 -7.77
CA VAL A 69 5.80 1.77 -7.57
C VAL A 69 6.85 0.91 -8.24
N SER A 70 7.36 -0.07 -7.52
CA SER A 70 8.20 -1.14 -8.05
C SER A 70 7.44 -2.47 -8.06
N ASN A 71 7.80 -3.37 -8.98
CA ASN A 71 7.34 -4.76 -8.98
C ASN A 71 8.47 -5.75 -9.21
N THR A 72 8.09 -7.03 -9.24
CA THR A 72 8.95 -8.17 -9.57
C THR A 72 8.52 -8.80 -10.91
N PRO A 73 8.83 -8.18 -12.06
CA PRO A 73 8.30 -8.56 -13.37
C PRO A 73 8.82 -9.92 -13.89
N ARG A 74 9.83 -10.49 -13.22
CA ARG A 74 10.49 -11.76 -13.56
C ARG A 74 10.22 -12.88 -12.54
N SER A 75 9.31 -12.65 -11.58
CA SER A 75 8.88 -13.68 -10.64
C SER A 75 7.80 -14.53 -11.29
N ASN A 76 8.17 -15.73 -11.74
CA ASN A 76 7.26 -16.80 -12.10
C ASN A 76 7.27 -17.84 -10.98
#